data_AF-A0A8K0RK85-F1
#
_entry.id   AF-A0A8K0RK85-F1
#
_cell.length_a   1.000
_cell.length_b   1.000
_cell.length_c   1.000
_cell.angle_alpha   90.00
_cell.angle_beta   90.00
_cell.angle_gamma   90.00
#
_symmetry.space_group_name_H-M   'P 1'
#
loop_
_entity.id
_entity.type
_entity.pdbx_description
1 polymer ?
#
loop_
_entity_poly.entity_id
_entity_poly.type
_entity_poly.pdbx_seq_one_letter_code
_entity_poly.pdbx_strand_id
1 'polypeptide(L)'
;IASFIILYFLAGWLTVDPYLIGIYKIANYGCYAQGLIIPHQHLDALGAALQTAPNSIAGNSFIESYADRSRLKKYTITPSVLQHVRIKGSSDAEGTKKLT
;
A
#
# COMPACT_ATOMS: atom_id res chain seq x y z
N ILE A 1 9.54 -20.42 -28.33
CA ILE A 1 10.01 -19.35 -27.41
C ILE A 1 8.98 -18.23 -27.31
N ALA A 2 8.58 -17.59 -28.43
CA ALA A 2 7.57 -16.52 -28.43
C ALA A 2 6.22 -16.91 -27.77
N SER A 3 5.70 -18.11 -28.05
CA SER A 3 4.41 -18.57 -27.47
C SER A 3 4.44 -18.69 -25.94
N PHE A 4 5.58 -19.07 -25.34
CA PHE A 4 5.73 -19.16 -23.89
C PHE A 4 5.82 -17.78 -23.23
N ILE A 5 6.44 -16.82 -23.90
CA ILE A 5 6.50 -15.43 -23.43
C ILE A 5 5.09 -14.82 -23.42
N ILE A 6 4.30 -15.02 -24.49
CA ILE A 6 2.92 -14.55 -24.55
C ILE A 6 2.07 -15.19 -23.45
N LEU A 7 2.20 -16.51 -23.25
CA LEU A 7 1.49 -17.22 -22.19
C LEU A 7 1.89 -16.72 -20.79
N TYR A 8 3.16 -16.40 -20.57
CA TYR A 8 3.64 -15.82 -19.31
C TYR A 8 2.98 -14.47 -19.00
N PHE A 9 2.89 -13.57 -20.00
CA PHE A 9 2.21 -12.29 -19.83
C PHE A 9 0.69 -12.45 -19.65
N LEU A 10 0.06 -13.39 -20.36
CA LEU A 10 -1.38 -13.66 -20.25
C LEU A 10 -1.77 -14.32 -18.92
N ALA A 11 -0.96 -15.25 -18.42
CA ALA A 11 -1.18 -15.88 -17.11
C ALA A 11 -1.03 -14.86 -15.97
N GLY A 12 -0.25 -13.79 -16.21
CA GLY A 12 -0.02 -12.71 -15.27
C GLY A 12 1.05 -13.06 -14.24
N TRP A 13 1.84 -12.05 -13.88
CA TRP A 13 2.99 -12.21 -12.99
C TRP A 13 2.65 -12.87 -11.66
N LEU A 14 1.49 -12.53 -11.08
CA LEU A 14 1.04 -13.07 -9.79
C LEU A 14 0.76 -14.59 -9.83
N THR A 15 0.45 -15.14 -11.01
CA THR A 15 0.14 -16.56 -11.21
C THR A 15 1.39 -17.39 -11.43
N VAL A 16 2.38 -16.82 -12.12
CA VAL A 16 3.61 -17.53 -12.54
C VAL A 16 4.76 -17.35 -11.55
N ASP A 17 4.79 -16.24 -10.83
CA ASP A 17 5.83 -15.91 -9.84
C ASP A 17 5.14 -15.28 -8.61
N PRO A 18 4.44 -16.09 -7.79
CA PRO A 18 3.75 -15.57 -6.62
C PRO A 18 4.78 -15.10 -5.60
N TYR A 19 4.52 -13.95 -5.01
CA TYR A 19 5.33 -13.48 -3.89
C TYR A 19 5.33 -14.51 -2.75
N LEU A 20 6.51 -14.72 -2.14
CA LEU A 20 6.60 -15.48 -0.90
C LEU A 20 5.71 -14.85 0.17
N ILE A 21 4.92 -15.67 0.85
CA ILE A 21 4.02 -15.22 1.91
C ILE A 21 4.85 -14.82 3.13
N GLY A 22 4.62 -13.63 3.69
CA GLY A 22 5.34 -13.20 4.88
C GLY A 22 5.41 -11.70 5.09
N ILE A 23 6.36 -11.30 5.94
CA ILE A 23 6.63 -9.92 6.31
C ILE A 23 7.97 -9.51 5.71
N TYR A 24 7.95 -8.46 4.89
CA TYR A 24 9.14 -7.98 4.19
C TYR A 24 9.43 -6.53 4.51
N LYS A 25 10.72 -6.21 4.66
CA LYS A 25 11.16 -4.82 4.75
C LYS A 25 11.01 -4.16 3.38
N ILE A 26 10.38 -3.00 3.35
CA ILE A 26 10.18 -2.24 2.12
C ILE A 26 11.25 -1.16 2.00
N ALA A 27 11.65 -0.85 0.77
CA ALA A 27 12.44 0.33 0.46
C ALA A 27 11.63 1.62 0.68
N ASN A 28 12.32 2.77 0.70
CA ASN A 28 11.64 4.06 0.70
C ASN A 28 10.77 4.19 -0.56
N TYR A 29 9.56 4.72 -0.43
CA TYR A 29 8.57 4.87 -1.51
C TYR A 29 7.89 3.57 -2.00
N GLY A 30 7.82 2.53 -1.17
CA GLY A 30 7.05 1.32 -1.48
C GLY A 30 5.54 1.55 -1.57
N CYS A 31 4.82 0.64 -2.23
CA CYS A 31 3.37 0.72 -2.35
C CYS A 31 2.68 0.33 -1.02
N TYR A 32 2.31 1.33 -0.21
CA TYR A 32 1.59 1.16 1.07
C TYR A 32 0.25 0.43 0.96
N ALA A 33 -0.29 0.26 -0.25
CA ALA A 33 -1.52 -0.46 -0.49
C ALA A 33 -1.42 -1.96 -0.15
N GLN A 34 -0.21 -2.51 0.01
CA GLN A 34 0.02 -3.93 0.32
C GLN A 34 -0.22 -4.32 1.79
N GLY A 35 -0.50 -3.36 2.68
CA GLY A 35 -0.72 -3.62 4.10
C GLY A 35 0.54 -3.36 4.92
N LEU A 36 0.68 -2.10 5.35
CA LEU A 36 1.76 -1.67 6.24
C LEU A 36 1.58 -2.26 7.64
N ILE A 37 2.65 -2.80 8.21
CA ILE A 37 2.67 -3.31 9.58
C ILE A 37 3.17 -2.21 10.52
N ILE A 38 2.37 -1.91 11.54
CA ILE A 38 2.70 -0.92 12.57
C ILE A 38 2.86 -1.66 13.90
N PRO A 39 4.08 -1.73 14.47
CA PRO A 39 4.28 -2.30 15.80
C PRO A 39 3.52 -1.53 16.87
N HIS A 40 2.96 -2.25 17.85
CA HIS A 40 2.11 -1.67 18.89
C HIS A 40 2.78 -0.52 19.67
N GLN A 41 4.09 -0.64 19.93
CA GLN A 41 4.90 0.39 20.60
C GLN A 41 4.93 1.76 19.89
N HIS A 42 4.59 1.82 18.59
CA HIS A 42 4.56 3.05 17.81
C HIS A 42 3.14 3.56 17.56
N LEU A 43 2.09 2.83 17.96
CA LEU A 43 0.71 3.19 17.65
C LEU A 43 0.28 4.51 18.30
N ASP A 44 0.59 4.72 19.58
CA ASP A 44 0.22 5.96 20.28
C ASP A 44 0.90 7.19 19.67
N ALA A 45 2.21 7.09 19.42
CA ALA A 45 3.00 8.18 18.85
C ALA A 45 2.57 8.51 17.41
N LEU A 46 2.29 7.49 16.60
CA LEU A 46 1.80 7.67 15.23
C LEU A 46 0.36 8.22 15.21
N GLY A 47 -0.50 7.74 16.11
CA GLY A 47 -1.88 8.22 16.26
C GLY A 47 -1.93 9.69 16.64
N ALA A 48 -1.12 10.12 17.60
CA ALA A 48 -0.98 11.53 17.96
C ALA A 48 -0.47 12.37 16.77
N ALA A 49 0.53 11.88 16.04
CA ALA A 49 1.05 12.57 14.85
C ALA A 49 -0.01 12.72 13.76
N LEU A 50 -0.79 11.66 13.50
CA LEU A 50 -1.88 11.65 12.52
C LEU A 50 -3.01 12.62 12.86
N GLN A 51 -3.34 12.79 14.14
CA GLN A 51 -4.34 13.79 14.57
C GLN A 51 -3.91 15.23 14.28
N THR A 52 -2.59 15.48 14.28
CA THR A 52 -2.02 16.79 13.95
C THR A 52 -1.64 16.94 12.46
N ALA A 53 -1.91 15.92 11.64
CA ALA A 53 -1.48 15.91 10.25
C ALA A 53 -2.26 16.94 9.41
N PRO A 54 -1.61 17.63 8.46
CA PRO A 54 -2.30 18.53 7.54
C PRO A 54 -3.30 17.76 6.65
N ASN A 55 -4.53 18.27 6.54
CA ASN A 55 -5.57 17.69 5.67
C ASN A 55 -5.22 17.70 4.18
N SER A 56 -4.18 18.45 3.78
CA SER A 56 -3.69 18.54 2.41
C SER A 56 -2.82 17.35 1.97
N ILE A 57 -2.39 16.50 2.91
CA ILE A 57 -1.49 15.38 2.65
C ILE A 57 -2.27 14.07 2.83
N ALA A 58 -2.15 13.16 1.86
CA ALA A 58 -2.73 11.83 1.99
C ALA A 58 -2.11 11.09 3.18
N GLY A 59 -2.95 10.40 3.97
CA GLY A 59 -2.50 9.76 5.21
C GLY A 59 -1.33 8.78 5.01
N ASN A 60 -1.28 8.08 3.89
CA ASN A 60 -0.16 7.19 3.55
C ASN A 60 1.18 7.96 3.37
N SER A 61 1.16 9.11 2.68
CA SER A 61 2.32 9.98 2.52
C SER A 61 2.75 10.61 3.84
N PHE A 62 1.80 10.92 4.73
CA PHE A 62 2.14 11.39 6.07
C PHE A 62 2.83 10.31 6.89
N ILE A 63 2.28 9.09 6.92
CA ILE A 63 2.87 7.93 7.62
C ILE A 63 4.29 7.65 7.08
N GLU A 64 4.48 7.77 5.77
CA GLU A 64 5.80 7.63 5.15
C GLU A 64 6.78 8.69 5.66
N SER A 65 6.38 9.96 5.60
CA SER A 65 7.20 11.08 6.07
C SER A 65 7.50 11.00 7.57
N TYR A 66 6.59 10.43 8.36
CA TYR A 66 6.78 10.18 9.78
C TYR A 66 7.84 9.10 10.00
N ALA A 67 7.72 7.96 9.31
CA ALA A 67 8.68 6.87 9.40
C ALA A 67 10.10 7.33 9.00
N ASP A 68 10.22 8.13 7.95
CA ASP A 68 11.50 8.68 7.49
C ASP A 68 12.12 9.63 8.53
N ARG A 69 11.33 10.58 9.07
CA ARG A 69 11.78 11.53 10.11
C ARG A 69 12.19 10.80 11.40
N SER A 70 11.45 9.77 11.78
CA SER A 70 11.70 8.95 12.97
C SER A 70 12.72 7.84 12.72
N ARG A 71 13.31 7.74 11.51
CA ARG A 71 14.26 6.70 11.09
C ARG A 71 13.78 5.27 11.35
N LEU A 72 12.48 5.04 11.18
CA LEU A 72 11.84 3.75 11.42
C LEU A 72 11.97 2.83 10.20
N LYS A 73 12.04 1.53 10.45
CA LYS A 73 12.00 0.50 9.41
C LYS A 73 10.55 0.26 8.99
N LYS A 74 10.33 0.12 7.69
CA LYS A 74 9.00 -0.07 7.09
C LYS A 74 8.83 -1.52 6.67
N TYR A 75 7.72 -2.13 7.07
CA TYR A 75 7.43 -3.54 6.81
C TYR A 75 6.04 -3.69 6.18
N THR A 76 5.92 -4.52 5.15
CA THR A 76 4.64 -4.92 4.54
C THR A 76 4.38 -6.39 4.75
N ILE A 77 3.11 -6.77 4.79
CA ILE A 77 2.70 -8.15 4.60
C ILE A 77 2.55 -8.48 3.11
N THR A 78 2.76 -9.73 2.74
CA THR A 78 2.51 -10.25 1.40
C THR A 78 1.87 -11.64 1.50
N PRO A 79 0.85 -11.97 0.70
CA PRO A 79 0.16 -11.15 -0.30
C PRO A 79 -0.59 -9.96 0.32
N SER A 80 -1.01 -9.01 -0.51
CA SER A 80 -1.76 -7.84 -0.06
C SER A 80 -3.05 -8.27 0.65
N VAL A 81 -3.15 -8.03 1.95
CA VAL A 81 -4.37 -8.31 2.73
C VAL A 81 -5.36 -7.15 2.69
N LEU A 82 -4.91 -5.98 2.23
CA LEU A 82 -5.75 -4.80 2.04
C LEU A 82 -6.00 -4.61 0.55
N GLN A 83 -7.26 -4.37 0.20
CA GLN A 83 -7.61 -3.83 -1.10
C GLN A 83 -7.93 -2.35 -0.89
N HIS A 84 -7.17 -1.48 -1.55
CA HIS A 84 -7.56 -0.07 -1.61
C HIS A 84 -8.85 0.05 -2.42
N VAL A 85 -9.99 0.10 -1.75
CA VAL A 85 -11.28 0.36 -2.37
C VAL A 85 -11.46 1.86 -2.49
N ARG A 86 -11.25 2.39 -3.70
CA ARG A 86 -11.57 3.80 -3.97
C ARG A 86 -13.08 3.93 -4.13
N ILE A 87 -13.71 4.78 -3.31
CA ILE A 87 -15.16 5.07 -3.37
C ILE A 87 -15.56 5.76 -4.71
N LYS A 88 -14.58 6.24 -5.48
CA LYS A 88 -14.76 6.98 -6.73
C LYS A 88 -13.81 6.47 -7.81
N GLY A 89 -14.30 5.95 -8.93
CA GLY A 89 -13.44 5.48 -10.03
C GLY A 89 -12.73 6.65 -10.71
N SER A 90 -11.52 6.45 -11.27
CA SER A 90 -10.88 7.49 -12.10
C SER A 90 -11.49 7.60 -13.50
N SER A 91 -12.45 6.73 -13.85
CA SER A 91 -13.15 6.72 -15.13
C SER A 91 -14.50 7.45 -15.09
N ASP A 92 -14.96 7.85 -13.90
CA ASP A 92 -16.24 8.52 -13.75
C ASP A 92 -16.02 10.03 -13.93
N ALA A 93 -16.32 10.52 -15.15
CA ALA A 93 -16.21 11.95 -15.51
C ALA A 93 -17.13 12.84 -14.66
N GLU A 94 -18.19 12.27 -14.08
CA GLU A 94 -19.01 12.87 -13.05
C GLU A 94 -18.96 12.02 -11.78
N GLY A 95 -18.54 12.66 -10.72
CA GLY A 95 -18.11 12.00 -9.52
C GLY A 95 -19.20 11.49 -8.59
N THR A 96 -20.05 10.57 -9.02
CA THR A 96 -21.03 9.97 -8.13
C THR A 96 -20.33 9.04 -7.14
N LYS A 97 -20.48 9.30 -5.85
CA LYS A 97 -19.98 8.42 -4.79
C LYS A 97 -20.60 7.03 -5.00
N LYS A 98 -19.79 5.96 -5.01
CA LYS A 98 -20.35 4.60 -4.96
C LYS A 98 -21.12 4.47 -3.64
N LEU A 99 -22.45 4.50 -3.71
CA LEU A 99 -23.32 4.22 -2.57
C LEU A 99 -23.07 2.77 -2.15
N THR A 100 -22.72 2.58 -0.89
CA THR A 100 -22.65 1.27 -0.22
C THR A 100 -23.97 1.04 0.49
#